data_AF-A0A7K5N3W9-F1
#
_entry.id   AF-A0A7K5N3W9-F1
#
_cell.length_a   1.000
_cell.length_b   1.000
_cell.length_c   1.000
_cell.angle_alpha   90.00
_cell.angle_beta   90.00
_cell.angle_gamma   90.00
#
_symmetry.space_group_name_H-M   'P 1'
#
loop_
_entity.id
_entity.type
_entity.pdbx_description
1 polymer ?
#
loop_
_entity_poly.entity_id
_entity_poly.type
_entity_poly.pdbx_seq_one_letter_code
_entity_poly.pdbx_strand_id
1 'polypeptide(L)'
;TGEKGSSKKVKLTNAKMGSWQTLSESSRQFLETMMDSAMLSVLCQQSVKKDDVQKHLNLLKEKVLRLFKTLKVPPRKLGNLKKIPSLQMAEKQMLEINEESLVQLQEEINEAKRSAELAEGTIEQLQDKIQMLKNQLEEDEKKARKVFQENSSRALHLPELPKCSFEVPTLQ
;
A
#
# COMPACT_ATOMS: atom_id res chain seq x y z
N THR A 1 12.94 37.69 45.16
CA THR A 1 13.94 37.03 46.02
C THR A 1 14.02 35.58 45.57
N GLY A 2 15.19 35.14 45.09
CA GLY A 2 15.34 34.07 44.08
C GLY A 2 14.99 32.62 44.48
N GLU A 3 14.47 31.88 43.49
CA GLU A 3 14.35 30.42 43.49
C GLU A 3 15.75 29.77 43.55
N LYS A 4 16.07 29.15 44.68
CA LYS A 4 17.19 28.22 44.78
C LYS A 4 16.79 26.88 44.18
N GLY A 5 17.19 26.64 42.94
CA GLY A 5 17.21 25.30 42.36
C GLY A 5 18.10 24.38 43.21
N SER A 6 17.47 23.54 44.03
CA SER A 6 18.17 22.54 44.83
C SER A 6 18.57 21.37 43.93
N SER A 7 19.80 21.41 43.41
CA SER A 7 20.43 20.25 42.78
C SER A 7 20.58 19.15 43.82
N LYS A 8 19.66 18.17 43.83
CA LYS A 8 19.76 16.96 44.65
C LYS A 8 21.01 16.18 44.25
N LYS A 9 22.11 16.39 44.96
CA LYS A 9 23.34 15.60 44.82
C LYS A 9 23.04 14.19 45.33
N VAL A 10 22.86 13.25 44.41
CA VAL A 10 22.70 11.84 44.73
C VAL A 10 23.96 11.37 45.44
N LYS A 11 23.87 11.10 46.75
CA LYS A 11 24.97 10.53 47.53
C LYS A 11 25.17 9.09 47.04
N LEU A 12 26.13 8.88 46.15
CA LEU A 12 26.59 7.55 45.78
C LEU A 12 27.29 6.95 47.01
N THR A 13 26.68 5.91 47.58
CA THR A 13 27.28 5.14 48.66
C THR A 13 28.33 4.19 48.08
N ASN A 14 29.41 3.93 48.81
CA ASN A 14 30.52 3.09 48.34
C ASN A 14 30.04 1.68 47.96
N ALA A 15 29.04 1.14 48.66
CA ALA A 15 28.37 -0.11 48.33
C ALA A 15 27.65 -0.11 46.97
N LYS A 16 27.10 1.03 46.55
CA LYS A 16 26.43 1.17 45.24
C LYS A 16 27.43 1.32 44.11
N MET A 17 28.65 1.82 44.38
CA MET A 17 29.77 1.82 43.43
C MET A 17 30.43 0.43 43.31
N GLY A 18 30.44 -0.36 44.38
CA GLY A 18 30.95 -1.73 44.35
C GLY A 18 30.17 -2.68 43.42
N SER A 19 28.90 -2.39 43.12
CA SER A 19 28.08 -3.16 42.17
C SER A 19 28.20 -2.71 40.71
N TRP A 20 29.06 -1.74 40.41
CA TRP A 20 29.26 -1.25 39.04
C TRP A 20 30.05 -2.27 38.22
N GLN A 21 29.53 -2.56 37.04
CA GLN A 21 30.13 -3.51 36.11
C GLN A 21 31.00 -2.76 35.12
N THR A 22 32.02 -3.42 34.57
CA THR A 22 32.74 -2.88 33.41
C THR A 22 31.78 -2.76 32.23
N LEU A 23 32.01 -1.76 31.39
CA LEU A 23 31.25 -1.59 30.15
C LEU A 23 31.23 -2.89 29.32
N SER A 24 30.06 -3.28 28.80
CA SER A 24 29.93 -4.49 27.98
C SER A 24 30.69 -4.37 26.67
N GLU A 25 31.12 -5.49 26.11
CA GLU A 25 31.86 -5.52 24.84
C GLU A 25 31.05 -4.88 23.70
N SER A 26 29.76 -5.20 23.61
CA SER A 26 28.85 -4.61 22.61
C SER A 26 28.77 -3.08 22.71
N SER A 27 28.76 -2.54 23.94
CA SER A 27 28.71 -1.10 24.15
C SER A 27 30.06 -0.45 23.80
N ARG A 28 31.18 -1.14 24.07
CA ARG A 28 32.52 -0.69 23.66
C ARG A 28 32.64 -0.61 22.14
N GLN A 29 32.22 -1.66 21.44
CA GLN A 29 32.22 -1.69 19.97
C GLN A 29 31.33 -0.59 19.39
N PHE A 30 30.13 -0.38 19.94
CA PHE A 30 29.26 0.72 19.50
C PHE A 30 29.92 2.10 19.68
N LEU A 31 30.53 2.37 20.84
CA LEU A 31 31.23 3.63 21.07
C LEU A 31 32.45 3.79 20.14
N GLU A 32 33.14 2.69 19.83
CA GLU A 32 34.22 2.68 18.85
C GLU A 32 33.73 3.07 17.45
N THR A 33 32.65 2.45 16.96
CA THR A 33 32.04 2.79 15.67
C THR A 33 31.58 4.25 15.61
N MET A 34 31.04 4.79 16.70
CA MET A 34 30.66 6.20 16.80
C MET A 34 31.89 7.12 16.72
N MET A 35 32.99 6.76 17.38
CA MET A 35 34.25 7.50 17.28
C MET A 35 34.82 7.44 15.86
N ASP A 36 34.78 6.28 15.20
CA ASP A 36 35.24 6.13 13.82
C ASP A 36 34.41 6.98 12.85
N SER A 37 33.09 7.03 13.07
CA SER A 37 32.18 7.87 12.28
C SER A 37 32.46 9.37 12.51
N ALA A 38 32.69 9.78 13.75
CA ALA A 38 33.04 11.17 14.08
C ALA A 38 34.41 11.56 13.51
N MET A 39 35.40 10.68 13.61
CA MET A 39 36.72 10.88 13.00
C MET A 39 36.62 11.01 11.48
N LEU A 40 35.82 10.15 10.83
CA LEU A 40 35.60 10.23 9.38
C LEU A 40 34.96 11.55 8.99
N SER A 41 33.97 12.03 9.76
CA SER A 41 33.34 13.34 9.55
C SER A 41 34.35 14.49 9.63
N VAL A 42 35.23 14.48 10.64
CA VAL A 42 36.29 15.50 10.80
C VAL A 42 37.31 15.43 9.65
N LEU A 43 37.75 14.23 9.27
CA LEU A 43 38.71 14.03 8.18
C LEU A 43 38.15 14.43 6.81
N CYS A 44 36.85 14.28 6.60
CA CYS A 44 36.16 14.75 5.39
C CYS A 44 36.10 16.27 5.30
N GLN A 45 35.99 16.97 6.44
CA GLN A 45 35.96 18.45 6.49
C GLN A 45 37.35 19.08 6.35
N GLN A 46 38.41 18.33 6.63
CA GLN A 46 39.79 18.82 6.55
C GLN A 46 40.33 18.74 5.12
N SER A 47 40.58 19.88 4.46
CA SER A 47 41.14 19.90 3.09
C SER A 47 42.68 19.84 3.02
N VAL A 48 43.37 20.20 4.12
CA VAL A 48 44.84 20.31 4.19
C VAL A 48 45.37 19.59 5.46
N LYS A 49 46.48 18.84 5.34
CA LYS A 49 47.14 18.07 6.41
C LYS A 49 46.29 16.97 7.08
N LYS A 50 45.61 16.15 6.26
CA LYS A 50 44.80 15.01 6.74
C LYS A 50 45.61 14.01 7.58
N ASP A 51 46.85 13.73 7.19
CA ASP A 51 47.67 12.69 7.83
C ASP A 51 48.03 13.01 9.29
N ASP A 52 48.36 14.26 9.60
CA ASP A 52 48.71 14.66 10.97
C ASP A 52 47.48 14.70 11.88
N VAL A 53 46.33 15.15 11.35
CA VAL A 53 45.04 15.13 12.05
C VAL A 53 44.63 13.68 12.33
N GLN A 54 44.75 12.79 11.35
CA GLN A 54 44.45 11.37 11.52
C GLN A 54 45.33 10.72 12.59
N LYS A 55 46.64 11.01 12.63
CA LYS A 55 47.54 10.50 13.69
C LYS A 55 47.09 10.95 15.08
N HIS A 56 46.72 12.22 15.24
CA HIS A 56 46.24 12.75 16.52
C HIS A 56 44.87 12.15 16.91
N LEU A 57 43.96 11.99 15.96
CA LEU A 57 42.67 11.35 16.18
C LEU A 57 42.81 9.88 16.58
N ASN A 58 43.71 9.14 15.94
CA ASN A 58 44.01 7.75 16.30
C ASN A 58 44.59 7.64 17.71
N LEU A 59 45.53 8.52 18.09
CA LEU A 59 46.07 8.54 19.45
C LEU A 59 44.97 8.85 20.49
N LEU A 60 44.05 9.76 20.16
CA LEU A 60 42.92 10.08 21.01
C LEU A 60 41.96 8.89 21.14
N LYS A 61 41.62 8.23 20.01
CA LYS A 61 40.80 7.02 19.96
C LYS A 61 41.37 5.95 20.88
N GLU A 62 42.66 5.63 20.78
CA GLU A 62 43.32 4.63 21.62
C GLU A 62 43.25 4.96 23.12
N LYS A 63 43.46 6.24 23.49
CA LYS A 63 43.34 6.68 24.89
C LYS A 63 41.92 6.52 25.42
N VAL A 64 40.92 6.91 24.63
CA VAL A 64 39.51 6.82 25.01
C VAL A 64 39.06 5.37 25.11
N LEU A 65 39.44 4.51 24.15
CA LEU A 65 39.16 3.07 24.20
C LEU A 65 39.76 2.40 25.44
N ARG A 66 40.97 2.82 25.84
CA ARG A 66 41.59 2.34 27.09
C ARG A 66 40.77 2.72 28.31
N LEU A 67 40.21 3.93 28.35
CA LEU A 67 39.32 4.36 29.43
C LEU A 67 38.03 3.53 29.44
N PHE A 68 37.44 3.24 28.29
CA PHE A 68 36.25 2.39 28.21
C PHE A 68 36.46 0.95 28.69
N LYS A 69 37.70 0.44 28.67
CA LYS A 69 38.04 -0.86 29.26
C LYS A 69 37.99 -0.86 30.79
N THR A 70 38.39 0.23 31.42
CA THR A 70 38.43 0.36 32.89
C THR A 70 37.22 1.07 33.48
N LEU A 71 36.40 1.71 32.63
CA LEU A 71 35.21 2.44 33.02
C LEU A 71 34.19 1.50 33.65
N LYS A 72 33.90 1.74 34.93
CA LYS A 72 32.83 1.10 35.67
C LYS A 72 31.56 1.90 35.45
N VAL A 73 30.49 1.21 35.05
CA VAL A 73 29.17 1.79 34.83
C VAL A 73 28.15 1.12 35.74
N PRO A 74 27.13 1.86 36.20
CA PRO A 74 26.02 1.26 36.92
C PRO A 74 25.42 0.09 36.13
N PRO A 75 25.11 -1.05 36.77
CA PRO A 75 24.49 -2.17 36.09
C PRO A 75 23.15 -1.71 35.52
N ARG A 76 23.00 -1.80 34.19
CA ARG A 76 21.71 -1.55 33.54
C ARG A 76 20.72 -2.57 34.09
N LYS A 77 19.56 -2.11 34.59
CA LYS A 77 18.39 -2.96 34.83
C LYS A 77 17.84 -3.40 33.46
N LEU A 78 18.51 -4.36 32.84
CA LEU A 78 18.21 -4.89 31.51
C LEU A 78 17.06 -5.92 31.53
N GLY A 79 16.25 -5.94 32.60
CA GLY A 79 15.25 -6.98 32.85
C GLY A 79 14.14 -7.06 31.78
N ASN A 80 13.95 -5.99 31.02
CA ASN A 80 12.88 -5.90 30.01
C ASN A 80 13.31 -6.41 28.62
N LEU A 81 14.60 -6.61 28.36
CA LEU A 81 15.07 -7.01 27.02
C LEU A 81 14.92 -8.52 26.76
N LYS A 82 14.60 -9.33 27.77
CA LYS A 82 14.33 -10.76 27.60
C LYS A 82 13.13 -11.04 26.69
N LYS A 83 12.19 -10.10 26.58
CA LYS A 83 10.99 -10.22 25.73
C LYS A 83 11.24 -9.81 24.28
N ILE A 84 12.38 -9.21 23.96
CA ILE A 84 12.67 -8.73 22.60
C ILE A 84 12.78 -9.89 21.61
N PRO A 85 13.51 -10.99 21.88
CA PRO A 85 13.57 -12.11 20.94
C PRO A 85 12.21 -12.73 20.65
N SER A 86 11.35 -12.88 21.66
CA SER A 86 9.99 -13.39 21.47
C SER A 86 9.11 -12.44 20.65
N LEU A 87 9.27 -11.13 20.84
CA LEU A 87 8.55 -10.12 20.05
C LEU A 87 9.02 -10.12 18.59
N GLN A 88 10.33 -10.22 18.35
CA GLN A 88 10.91 -10.31 17.01
C GLN A 88 10.45 -11.57 16.27
N MET A 89 10.36 -12.71 16.96
CA MET A 89 9.84 -13.95 16.36
C MET A 89 8.36 -13.82 16.00
N ALA A 90 7.54 -13.23 16.87
CA ALA A 90 6.13 -13.00 16.60
C ALA A 90 5.92 -12.01 15.44
N GLU A 91 6.72 -10.94 15.39
CA GLU A 91 6.72 -9.97 14.30
C GLU A 91 7.10 -10.63 12.97
N LYS A 92 8.13 -11.49 12.96
CA LYS A 92 8.54 -12.23 11.77
C LYS A 92 7.45 -13.20 11.28
N GLN A 93 6.81 -13.93 12.19
CA GLN A 93 5.70 -14.83 11.83
C GLN A 93 4.51 -14.06 11.26
N MET A 94 4.16 -12.93 11.87
CA MET A 94 3.09 -12.07 11.37
C MET A 94 3.42 -11.51 9.99
N LEU A 95 4.69 -11.15 9.75
CA LEU A 95 5.15 -10.69 8.44
C LEU A 95 5.00 -11.78 7.38
N GLU A 96 5.44 -13.00 7.67
CA GLU A 96 5.32 -14.16 6.78
C GLU A 96 3.87 -14.45 6.40
N ILE A 97 2.96 -14.50 7.39
CA ILE A 97 1.52 -14.67 7.15
C ILE A 97 0.94 -13.53 6.30
N ASN A 98 1.38 -12.30 6.54
CA ASN A 98 0.93 -11.14 5.78
C ASN A 98 1.41 -11.20 4.33
N GLU A 99 2.65 -11.62 4.08
CA GLU A 99 3.19 -11.84 2.74
C GLU A 99 2.39 -12.91 1.98
N GLU A 100 2.09 -14.06 2.62
CA GLU A 100 1.24 -15.10 2.04
C GLU A 100 -0.17 -14.58 1.71
N SER A 101 -0.77 -13.83 2.64
CA SER A 101 -2.10 -13.23 2.45
C SER A 101 -2.10 -12.21 1.30
N LEU A 102 -1.03 -11.44 1.13
CA LEU A 102 -0.89 -10.50 0.02
C LEU A 102 -0.81 -11.23 -1.32
N VAL A 103 -0.11 -12.37 -1.40
CA VAL A 103 -0.07 -13.18 -2.61
C VAL A 103 -1.46 -13.73 -2.96
N GLN A 104 -2.19 -14.26 -1.97
CA GLN A 104 -3.56 -14.76 -2.17
C GLN A 104 -4.51 -13.66 -2.66
N LEU A 105 -4.47 -12.48 -2.04
CA LEU A 105 -5.29 -11.33 -2.47
C LEU A 105 -4.95 -10.90 -3.90
N GLN A 106 -3.67 -10.95 -4.29
CA GLN A 106 -3.26 -10.61 -5.64
C GLN A 106 -3.77 -11.64 -6.67
N GLU A 107 -3.81 -12.92 -6.31
CA GLU A 107 -4.41 -13.98 -7.13
C GLU A 107 -5.92 -13.78 -7.29
N GLU A 108 -6.65 -13.49 -6.20
CA GLU A 108 -8.09 -13.20 -6.24
C GLU A 108 -8.41 -11.99 -7.12
N ILE A 109 -7.62 -10.91 -7.02
CA ILE A 109 -7.75 -9.74 -7.90
C ILE A 109 -7.57 -10.12 -9.36
N ASN A 110 -6.57 -10.96 -9.67
CA ASN A 110 -6.32 -11.41 -11.04
C ASN A 110 -7.46 -12.29 -11.58
N GLU A 111 -8.03 -13.17 -10.76
CA GLU A 111 -9.18 -13.98 -11.13
C GLU A 111 -10.43 -13.12 -11.36
N ALA A 112 -10.70 -12.17 -10.47
CA ALA A 112 -11.81 -11.22 -10.60
C ALA A 112 -11.65 -10.37 -11.88
N LYS A 113 -10.43 -9.93 -12.18
CA LYS A 113 -10.12 -9.20 -13.42
C LYS A 113 -10.42 -10.04 -14.66
N ARG A 114 -9.92 -11.28 -14.72
CA ARG A 114 -10.22 -12.19 -15.85
C ARG A 114 -11.72 -12.44 -16.01
N SER A 115 -12.43 -12.61 -14.90
CA SER A 115 -13.88 -12.78 -14.91
C SER A 115 -14.61 -11.54 -15.45
N ALA A 116 -14.15 -10.34 -15.07
CA ALA A 116 -14.69 -9.09 -15.58
C ALA A 116 -14.43 -8.91 -17.08
N GLU A 117 -13.22 -9.20 -17.56
CA GLU A 117 -12.86 -9.16 -18.98
C GLU A 117 -13.72 -10.12 -19.82
N LEU A 118 -13.99 -11.33 -19.32
CA LEU A 118 -14.89 -12.29 -19.97
C LEU A 118 -16.35 -11.79 -20.03
N ALA A 119 -16.83 -11.20 -18.93
CA ALA A 119 -18.17 -10.63 -18.87
C ALA A 119 -18.32 -9.45 -19.84
N GLU A 120 -17.32 -8.58 -19.92
CA GLU A 120 -17.28 -7.45 -20.86
C GLU A 120 -17.32 -7.92 -22.31
N GLY A 121 -16.49 -8.90 -22.69
CA GLY A 121 -16.54 -9.49 -24.03
C GLY A 121 -17.90 -10.14 -24.36
N THR A 122 -18.57 -10.73 -23.36
CA THR A 122 -19.93 -11.27 -23.53
C THR A 122 -20.97 -10.16 -23.75
N ILE A 123 -20.83 -9.03 -23.04
CA ILE A 123 -21.69 -7.86 -23.21
C ILE A 123 -21.54 -7.29 -24.62
N GLU A 124 -20.32 -7.13 -25.12
CA GLU A 124 -20.05 -6.64 -26.48
C GLU A 124 -20.70 -7.55 -27.54
N GLN A 125 -20.52 -8.86 -27.44
CA GLN A 125 -21.14 -9.83 -28.36
C GLN A 125 -22.67 -9.74 -28.36
N LEU A 126 -23.28 -9.57 -27.19
CA LEU A 126 -24.73 -9.42 -27.07
C LEU A 126 -25.22 -8.10 -27.68
N GLN A 127 -24.47 -7.00 -27.48
CA GLN A 127 -24.79 -5.71 -28.09
C GLN A 127 -24.77 -5.78 -29.62
N ASP A 128 -23.74 -6.39 -30.20
CA ASP A 128 -23.63 -6.60 -31.66
C ASP A 128 -24.82 -7.41 -32.19
N LYS A 129 -25.20 -8.48 -31.48
CA LYS A 129 -26.34 -9.32 -31.86
C LYS A 129 -27.67 -8.57 -31.77
N ILE A 130 -27.86 -7.74 -30.74
CA ILE A 130 -29.03 -6.88 -30.62
C ILE A 130 -29.09 -5.88 -31.78
N GLN A 131 -27.96 -5.27 -32.15
CA GLN A 131 -27.90 -4.33 -33.26
C GLN A 131 -28.23 -5.01 -34.60
N MET A 132 -27.69 -6.21 -34.84
CA MET A 132 -28.00 -7.00 -36.03
C MET A 132 -29.51 -7.32 -36.12
N LEU A 133 -30.09 -7.82 -35.05
CA LEU A 133 -31.52 -8.16 -35.00
C LEU A 133 -32.40 -6.92 -35.16
N LYS A 134 -31.99 -5.78 -34.62
CA LYS A 134 -32.69 -4.50 -34.81
C LYS A 134 -32.73 -4.09 -36.28
N ASN A 135 -31.61 -4.20 -37.00
CA ASN A 135 -31.55 -3.90 -38.43
C ASN A 135 -32.43 -4.86 -39.24
N GLN A 136 -32.41 -6.16 -38.90
CA GLN A 136 -33.25 -7.15 -39.56
C GLN A 136 -34.74 -6.88 -39.35
N LEU A 137 -35.13 -6.54 -38.12
CA LEU A 137 -36.51 -6.18 -37.78
C LEU A 137 -36.97 -4.94 -38.56
N GLU A 138 -36.12 -3.92 -38.70
CA GLU A 138 -36.44 -2.72 -39.46
C GLU A 138 -36.68 -3.02 -40.95
N GLU A 139 -35.86 -3.88 -41.55
CA GLU A 139 -36.04 -4.31 -42.95
C GLU A 139 -37.31 -5.13 -43.15
N ASP A 140 -37.63 -6.03 -42.22
CA ASP A 140 -38.85 -6.82 -42.29
C ASP A 140 -40.10 -5.95 -42.07
N GLU A 141 -40.02 -4.92 -41.21
CA GLU A 141 -41.08 -3.91 -41.06
C GLU A 141 -41.28 -3.11 -42.35
N LYS A 142 -40.20 -2.68 -43.02
CA LYS A 142 -40.29 -2.00 -44.32
C LYS A 142 -40.95 -2.87 -45.39
N LYS A 143 -40.59 -4.17 -45.45
CA LYS A 143 -41.23 -5.12 -46.38
C LYS A 143 -42.72 -5.28 -46.07
N ALA A 144 -43.07 -5.47 -44.79
CA ALA A 144 -44.45 -5.59 -44.37
C ALA A 144 -45.26 -4.33 -44.74
N ARG A 145 -44.74 -3.13 -44.46
CA ARG A 145 -45.37 -1.86 -44.82
C ARG A 145 -45.63 -1.73 -46.32
N LYS A 146 -44.71 -2.18 -47.19
CA LYS A 146 -44.92 -2.21 -48.65
C LYS A 146 -46.08 -3.12 -49.03
N VAL A 147 -46.14 -4.35 -48.51
CA VAL A 147 -47.26 -5.28 -48.76
C VAL A 147 -48.60 -4.68 -48.31
N PHE A 148 -48.64 -4.05 -47.13
CA PHE A 148 -49.86 -3.40 -46.64
C PHE A 148 -50.26 -2.17 -47.46
N GLN A 149 -49.30 -1.36 -47.94
CA GLN A 149 -49.59 -0.20 -48.81
C GLN A 149 -50.05 -0.62 -50.21
N GLU A 150 -49.42 -1.62 -50.83
CA GLU A 150 -49.79 -2.12 -52.15
C GLU A 150 -51.23 -2.64 -52.17
N ASN A 151 -51.64 -3.30 -51.08
CA ASN A 151 -53.02 -3.76 -50.87
C ASN A 151 -54.03 -2.64 -50.59
N SER A 152 -53.59 -1.49 -50.06
CA SER A 152 -54.47 -0.36 -49.76
C SER A 152 -54.93 0.42 -51.01
N SER A 153 -54.21 0.29 -52.13
CA SER A 153 -54.58 1.00 -53.37
C SER A 153 -55.52 0.22 -54.30
N ARG A 154 -55.63 -1.13 -54.14
CA ARG A 154 -56.42 -1.93 -55.09
C ARG A 154 -56.59 -3.42 -54.76
N ALA A 155 -56.54 -3.85 -53.49
CA ALA A 155 -56.69 -5.28 -53.17
C ALA A 155 -57.99 -5.87 -53.72
N LEU A 156 -59.01 -5.05 -53.93
CA LEU A 156 -60.18 -5.38 -54.72
C LEU A 156 -60.31 -4.28 -55.77
N HIS A 157 -60.12 -4.59 -57.05
CA HIS A 157 -60.48 -3.71 -58.18
C HIS A 157 -62.01 -3.53 -58.24
N LEU A 158 -62.63 -3.11 -57.14
CA LEU A 158 -64.07 -2.98 -57.05
C LEU A 158 -64.47 -1.56 -57.43
N PRO A 159 -65.50 -1.42 -58.28
CA PRO A 159 -66.10 -0.12 -58.54
C PRO A 159 -66.62 0.49 -57.23
N GLU A 160 -66.46 1.80 -57.06
CA GLU A 160 -67.07 2.50 -55.93
C GLU A 160 -68.59 2.29 -55.93
N LEU A 161 -69.13 1.85 -54.79
CA LEU A 161 -70.56 1.57 -54.68
C LEU A 161 -71.38 2.88 -54.67
N PRO A 162 -72.54 2.94 -55.35
CA PRO A 162 -73.37 4.14 -55.38
C PRO A 162 -73.90 4.50 -53.98
N LYS A 163 -73.92 5.80 -53.66
CA LYS A 163 -74.28 6.37 -52.34
C LYS A 163 -75.73 6.11 -51.87
N CYS A 164 -76.54 5.36 -52.63
CA CYS A 164 -77.97 5.19 -52.40
C CYS A 164 -78.33 4.09 -51.38
N SER A 165 -77.35 3.40 -50.78
CA SER A 165 -77.62 2.27 -49.88
C SER A 165 -77.72 2.63 -48.38
N PHE A 166 -77.64 3.91 -48.02
CA PHE A 166 -77.58 4.36 -46.61
C PHE A 166 -78.90 4.85 -46.01
N GLU A 167 -80.01 4.85 -46.75
CA GLU A 167 -81.33 5.13 -46.16
C GLU A 167 -81.98 3.82 -45.71
N VAL A 168 -81.74 3.45 -44.45
CA VAL A 168 -82.55 2.44 -43.76
C VAL A 168 -83.54 3.18 -42.84
N PRO A 169 -84.86 2.93 -42.94
CA PRO A 169 -85.85 3.59 -42.10
C PRO A 169 -85.68 3.18 -40.63
N THR A 170 -85.61 4.14 -39.73
CA THR A 170 -85.64 3.90 -38.28
C THR A 170 -87.10 3.62 -37.89
N LEU A 171 -87.39 2.43 -37.36
CA LEU A 171 -88.71 2.10 -36.81
C LEU A 171 -88.84 2.70 -35.40
N GLN A 172 -89.86 3.54 -35.23
CA GLN A 172 -90.33 4.08 -33.94
C GLN A 172 -91.14 3.03 -33.16
#